data_AF-A0A847Y1L5-F1
#
_entry.id   AF-A0A847Y1L5-F1
#
_cell.length_a   1.000
_cell.length_b   1.000
_cell.length_c   1.000
_cell.angle_alpha   90.00
_cell.angle_beta   90.00
_cell.angle_gamma   90.00
#
_symmetry.space_group_name_H-M   'P 1'
#
loop_
_entity.id
_entity.type
_entity.pdbx_description
1 polymer ?
#
loop_
_entity_poly.entity_id
_entity_poly.type
_entity_poly.pdbx_seq_one_letter_code
_entity_poly.pdbx_strand_id
1 'polypeptide(L)'
;MILTLKLILSPMIIGVIALAGRRWGSAVSGWLLGFPLTSAPISLILAMQHGTGFAATSAAGNLGGQAAVCVFCLVYGMAALQFNWQISAAISVTAFFMAVAALNQFSLDLATAFIILLSVVVLTFCLLPKSGGKKNVALLPVWDLPLRMLLAAIFVFCLTGLSETLGPQLSGLIAPFPVFGLITSIFTHCQNGSAATLSLFRSYITASAGYACFFLIVGGGLTTLGIVPTYLLATLAIFILNGLILFILRKYSGQFPLNTSTQQTKTNR
;
A
#
# COMPACT_ATOMS: atom_id res chain seq x y z
N MET A 1 26.92 -0.77 15.93
CA MET A 1 26.29 0.55 15.67
C MET A 1 25.18 0.52 14.63
N ILE A 2 25.29 -0.24 13.52
CA ILE A 2 24.22 -0.38 12.51
C ILE A 2 22.97 -1.12 13.03
N LEU A 3 23.13 -2.05 13.98
CA LEU A 3 22.01 -2.80 14.58
C LEU A 3 21.12 -1.92 15.47
N THR A 4 21.72 -1.02 16.25
CA THR A 4 21.00 -0.13 17.19
C THR A 4 20.17 0.92 16.44
N LEU A 5 20.68 1.42 15.31
CA LEU A 5 19.92 2.30 14.40
C LEU A 5 18.78 1.52 13.72
N LYS A 6 19.01 0.27 13.29
CA LYS A 6 18.00 -0.67 12.76
C LYS A 6 16.84 -0.89 13.75
N LEU A 7 17.17 -0.99 15.05
CA LEU A 7 16.24 -1.39 16.11
C LEU A 7 15.37 -0.24 16.63
N ILE A 8 15.78 1.03 16.46
CA ILE A 8 15.06 2.20 16.97
C ILE A 8 14.31 2.94 15.86
N LEU A 9 14.90 3.04 14.66
CA LEU A 9 14.33 3.85 13.57
C LEU A 9 13.08 3.20 12.94
N SER A 10 13.10 1.89 12.72
CA SER A 10 11.93 1.13 12.21
C SER A 10 10.71 1.24 13.12
N PRO A 11 10.78 0.94 14.44
CA PRO A 11 9.61 1.05 15.31
C PRO A 11 9.17 2.50 15.56
N MET A 12 10.06 3.50 15.56
CA MET A 12 9.64 4.91 15.67
C MET A 12 8.86 5.37 14.44
N ILE A 13 9.32 5.05 13.23
CA ILE A 13 8.62 5.40 11.99
C ILE A 13 7.26 4.68 11.95
N ILE A 14 7.22 3.38 12.27
CA ILE A 14 5.98 2.60 12.39
C ILE A 14 5.05 3.19 13.46
N GLY A 15 5.60 3.68 14.58
CA GLY A 15 4.86 4.35 15.66
C GLY A 15 4.21 5.67 15.23
N VAL A 16 4.94 6.52 14.50
CA VAL A 16 4.41 7.79 13.97
C VAL A 16 3.31 7.54 12.93
N ILE A 17 3.48 6.51 12.08
CA ILE A 17 2.49 6.09 11.08
C ILE A 17 1.24 5.50 11.75
N ALA A 18 1.43 4.68 12.79
CA ALA A 18 0.36 4.09 13.59
C ALA A 18 -0.50 5.18 14.27
N LEU A 19 0.13 6.25 14.78
CA LEU A 19 -0.55 7.42 15.33
C LEU A 19 -1.28 8.26 14.25
N ALA A 20 -0.69 8.43 13.08
CA ALA A 20 -1.32 9.15 11.97
C ALA A 20 -2.57 8.44 11.41
N GLY A 21 -2.55 7.11 11.36
CA GLY A 21 -3.66 6.28 10.88
C GLY A 21 -4.93 6.34 11.73
N ARG A 22 -4.84 6.75 13.00
CA ARG A 22 -5.97 6.76 13.94
C ARG A 22 -7.01 7.87 13.70
N ARG A 23 -6.68 8.91 12.92
CA ARG A 23 -7.47 10.17 12.92
C ARG A 23 -8.29 10.45 11.64
N TRP A 24 -8.16 9.67 10.55
CA TRP A 24 -8.56 10.17 9.21
C TRP A 24 -9.52 9.30 8.35
N GLY A 25 -10.03 8.15 8.84
CA GLY A 25 -11.09 7.38 8.16
C GLY A 25 -10.64 6.42 7.03
N SER A 26 -11.57 5.65 6.44
CA SER A 26 -11.29 4.50 5.54
C SER A 26 -10.71 4.85 4.16
N ALA A 27 -11.08 6.00 3.60
CA ALA A 27 -10.48 6.49 2.35
C ALA A 27 -9.04 6.97 2.57
N VAL A 28 -8.76 7.63 3.70
CA VAL A 28 -7.41 8.07 4.04
C VAL A 28 -6.55 6.90 4.48
N SER A 29 -7.11 5.88 5.14
CA SER A 29 -6.36 4.66 5.46
C SER A 29 -5.99 3.87 4.20
N GLY A 30 -6.88 3.78 3.21
CA GLY A 30 -6.57 3.20 1.90
C GLY A 30 -5.52 4.00 1.12
N TRP A 31 -5.56 5.32 1.22
CA TRP A 31 -4.54 6.18 0.61
C TRP A 31 -3.18 6.07 1.32
N LEU A 32 -3.19 6.03 2.66
CA LEU A 32 -1.99 5.80 3.47
C LEU A 32 -1.36 4.44 3.20
N LEU A 33 -2.19 3.44 2.94
CA LEU A 33 -1.78 2.09 2.56
C LEU A 33 -0.99 2.04 1.25
N GLY A 34 -1.28 2.94 0.31
CA GLY A 34 -0.57 3.00 -0.97
C GLY A 34 0.77 3.72 -0.93
N PHE A 35 1.12 4.36 0.20
CA PHE A 35 2.46 4.91 0.35
C PHE A 35 3.46 3.79 0.68
N PRO A 36 4.73 3.91 0.24
CA PRO A 36 5.80 3.00 0.62
C PRO A 36 6.25 3.23 2.07
N LEU A 37 5.32 3.30 3.02
CA LEU A 37 5.62 3.58 4.43
C LEU A 37 6.39 2.45 5.09
N THR A 38 6.14 1.21 4.67
CA THR A 38 6.89 0.02 5.10
C THR A 38 8.04 -0.27 4.16
N SER A 39 7.83 -0.17 2.85
CA SER A 39 8.84 -0.52 1.84
C SER A 39 10.00 0.48 1.75
N ALA A 40 9.77 1.78 1.98
CA ALA A 40 10.85 2.78 1.89
C ALA A 40 11.93 2.62 2.97
N PRO A 41 11.59 2.45 4.28
CA PRO A 41 12.59 2.16 5.30
C PRO A 41 13.34 0.84 5.05
N ILE A 42 12.64 -0.20 4.59
CA ILE A 42 13.26 -1.48 4.24
C ILE A 42 14.26 -1.28 3.10
N SER A 43 13.87 -0.56 2.05
CA SER A 43 14.74 -0.25 0.92
C SER A 43 16.00 0.51 1.34
N LEU A 44 15.87 1.50 2.25
CA LEU A 44 17.01 2.25 2.79
C LEU A 44 17.96 1.34 3.56
N ILE A 45 17.43 0.47 4.42
CA ILE A 45 18.22 -0.51 5.18
C ILE A 45 18.96 -1.46 4.24
N LEU A 46 18.29 -1.95 3.19
CA LEU A 46 18.92 -2.81 2.17
C LEU A 46 20.05 -2.08 1.45
N ALA A 47 19.86 -0.80 1.10
CA ALA A 47 20.88 0.01 0.46
C ALA A 47 22.13 0.20 1.34
N MET A 48 21.92 0.38 2.65
CA MET A 48 23.00 0.52 3.63
C MET A 48 23.74 -0.79 3.91
N GLN A 49 23.09 -1.94 3.74
CA GLN A 49 23.64 -3.26 4.10
C GLN A 49 24.28 -3.98 2.94
N HIS A 50 23.61 -3.97 1.79
CA HIS A 50 23.99 -4.73 0.62
C HIS A 50 24.47 -3.83 -0.54
N GLY A 51 24.50 -2.52 -0.31
CA GLY A 51 24.93 -1.53 -1.30
C GLY A 51 23.82 -1.05 -2.23
N THR A 52 24.13 -0.02 -3.03
CA THR A 52 23.19 0.66 -3.90
C THR A 52 22.72 -0.20 -5.08
N GLY A 53 23.58 -1.06 -5.63
CA GLY A 53 23.20 -1.99 -6.70
C GLY A 53 22.12 -2.98 -6.28
N PHE A 54 22.28 -3.60 -5.10
CA PHE A 54 21.28 -4.53 -4.55
C PHE A 54 19.93 -3.85 -4.34
N ALA A 55 19.94 -2.66 -3.75
CA ALA A 55 18.71 -1.92 -3.48
C ALA A 55 18.05 -1.36 -4.75
N ALA A 56 18.82 -1.02 -5.79
CA ALA A 56 18.27 -0.66 -7.09
C ALA A 56 17.55 -1.84 -7.76
N THR A 57 18.14 -3.05 -7.75
CA THR A 57 17.48 -4.27 -8.23
C THR A 57 16.25 -4.61 -7.38
N SER A 58 16.35 -4.44 -6.06
CA SER A 58 15.22 -4.64 -5.15
C SER A 58 14.08 -3.63 -5.40
N ALA A 59 14.37 -2.42 -5.87
CA ALA A 59 13.36 -1.43 -6.24
C ALA A 59 12.49 -1.91 -7.42
N ALA A 60 13.08 -2.53 -8.45
CA ALA A 60 12.32 -3.17 -9.52
C ALA A 60 11.44 -4.32 -8.99
N GLY A 61 11.97 -5.12 -8.06
CA GLY A 61 11.19 -6.12 -7.34
C GLY A 61 10.02 -5.53 -6.56
N ASN A 62 10.19 -4.38 -5.89
CA ASN A 62 9.12 -3.68 -5.16
C ASN A 62 8.00 -3.23 -6.09
N LEU A 63 8.31 -2.74 -7.30
CA LEU A 63 7.30 -2.41 -8.31
C LEU A 63 6.48 -3.64 -8.71
N GLY A 64 7.13 -4.78 -8.95
CA GLY A 64 6.46 -6.06 -9.21
C GLY A 64 5.62 -6.52 -8.02
N GLY A 65 6.13 -6.39 -6.79
CA GLY A 65 5.42 -6.76 -5.58
C GLY A 65 4.18 -5.91 -5.36
N GLN A 66 4.24 -4.62 -5.68
CA GLN A 66 3.07 -3.73 -5.64
C GLN A 66 2.04 -4.10 -6.71
N ALA A 67 2.46 -4.64 -7.86
CA ALA A 67 1.52 -5.19 -8.83
C ALA A 67 0.80 -6.43 -8.24
N ALA A 68 1.51 -7.30 -7.53
CA ALA A 68 0.91 -8.41 -6.79
C ALA A 68 -0.05 -7.93 -5.69
N VAL A 69 0.24 -6.81 -5.01
CA VAL A 69 -0.70 -6.17 -4.07
C VAL A 69 -1.98 -5.71 -4.78
N CYS A 70 -1.88 -5.16 -5.98
CA CYS A 70 -3.06 -4.77 -6.74
C CYS A 70 -3.92 -5.99 -7.12
N VAL A 71 -3.29 -7.11 -7.48
CA VAL A 71 -3.99 -8.39 -7.69
C VAL A 71 -4.67 -8.86 -6.40
N PHE A 72 -3.99 -8.78 -5.26
CA PHE A 72 -4.58 -9.05 -3.94
C PHE A 72 -5.84 -8.21 -3.69
N CYS A 73 -5.77 -6.89 -3.92
CA CYS A 73 -6.90 -5.99 -3.74
C CYS A 73 -8.08 -6.33 -4.66
N LEU A 74 -7.80 -6.68 -5.92
CA LEU A 74 -8.83 -7.10 -6.88
C LEU A 74 -9.53 -8.37 -6.42
N VAL A 75 -8.75 -9.41 -6.09
CA VAL A 75 -9.25 -10.73 -5.70
C VAL A 75 -10.01 -10.63 -4.38
N TYR A 76 -9.49 -9.93 -3.38
CA TYR A 76 -10.22 -9.71 -2.12
C TYR A 76 -11.52 -8.96 -2.40
N GLY A 77 -11.46 -7.86 -3.16
CA GLY A 77 -12.63 -7.03 -3.46
C GLY A 77 -13.75 -7.81 -4.14
N MET A 78 -13.42 -8.67 -5.10
CA MET A 78 -14.39 -9.55 -5.77
C MET A 78 -14.89 -10.66 -4.83
N ALA A 79 -14.00 -11.31 -4.08
CA ALA A 79 -14.37 -12.37 -3.15
C ALA A 79 -15.27 -11.87 -2.03
N ALA A 80 -15.06 -10.64 -1.55
CA ALA A 80 -15.87 -10.02 -0.51
C ALA A 80 -17.34 -9.82 -0.91
N LEU A 81 -17.67 -9.85 -2.20
CA LEU A 81 -19.06 -9.77 -2.66
C LEU A 81 -19.84 -11.08 -2.48
N GLN A 82 -19.14 -12.22 -2.37
CA GLN A 82 -19.75 -13.56 -2.40
C GLN A 82 -19.40 -14.41 -1.17
N PHE A 83 -18.28 -14.11 -0.50
CA PHE A 83 -17.73 -14.93 0.57
C PHE A 83 -17.53 -14.15 1.86
N ASN A 84 -17.39 -14.88 2.97
CA ASN A 84 -17.02 -14.29 4.25
C ASN A 84 -15.57 -13.74 4.23
N TRP A 85 -15.21 -13.01 5.28
CA TRP A 85 -13.89 -12.36 5.39
C TRP A 85 -12.72 -13.35 5.42
N GLN A 86 -12.92 -14.56 5.97
CA GLN A 86 -11.88 -15.58 6.11
C GLN A 86 -11.50 -16.16 4.75
N ILE A 87 -12.50 -16.58 3.98
CA ILE A 87 -12.32 -17.14 2.64
C ILE A 87 -11.76 -16.05 1.71
N SER A 88 -12.29 -14.83 1.78
CA SER A 88 -11.79 -13.70 0.99
C SER A 88 -10.33 -13.39 1.29
N ALA A 89 -9.93 -13.41 2.57
CA ALA A 89 -8.56 -13.24 2.99
C ALA A 89 -7.65 -14.38 2.51
N ALA A 90 -8.07 -15.64 2.64
CA ALA A 90 -7.27 -16.78 2.21
C ALA A 90 -7.03 -16.76 0.70
N ILE A 91 -8.09 -16.60 -0.11
CA ILE A 91 -7.99 -16.58 -1.58
C ILE A 91 -7.10 -15.43 -2.06
N SER A 92 -7.25 -14.24 -1.46
CA SER A 92 -6.45 -13.07 -1.86
C SER A 92 -4.98 -13.20 -1.47
N VAL A 93 -4.66 -13.74 -0.29
CA VAL A 93 -3.27 -14.03 0.11
C VAL A 93 -2.65 -15.06 -0.83
N THR A 94 -3.38 -16.12 -1.18
CA THR A 94 -2.92 -17.09 -2.18
C THR A 94 -2.69 -16.43 -3.53
N ALA A 95 -3.60 -15.55 -3.98
CA ALA A 95 -3.43 -14.81 -5.23
C ALA A 95 -2.21 -13.88 -5.22
N PHE A 96 -1.90 -13.25 -4.09
CA PHE A 96 -0.67 -12.46 -3.92
C PHE A 96 0.57 -13.33 -4.15
N PHE A 97 0.68 -14.46 -3.44
CA PHE A 97 1.85 -15.33 -3.55
C PHE A 97 1.97 -15.99 -4.92
N MET A 98 0.84 -16.34 -5.56
CA MET A 98 0.85 -16.81 -6.95
C MET A 98 1.34 -15.73 -7.92
N ALA A 99 0.91 -14.48 -7.74
CA ALA A 99 1.39 -13.37 -8.57
C ALA A 99 2.89 -13.10 -8.35
N VAL A 100 3.36 -13.15 -7.10
CA VAL A 100 4.80 -13.05 -6.77
C VAL A 100 5.59 -14.18 -7.42
N ALA A 101 5.12 -15.43 -7.29
CA ALA A 101 5.77 -16.58 -7.90
C ALA A 101 5.85 -16.45 -9.43
N ALA A 102 4.75 -16.03 -10.08
CA ALA A 102 4.72 -15.80 -11.52
C ALA A 102 5.67 -14.69 -11.96
N LEU A 103 5.67 -13.55 -11.26
CA LEU A 103 6.56 -12.43 -11.55
C LEU A 103 8.04 -12.77 -11.32
N ASN A 104 8.33 -13.66 -10.36
CA ASN A 104 9.69 -14.08 -10.08
C ASN A 104 10.31 -14.97 -11.17
N GLN A 105 9.50 -15.57 -12.05
CA GLN A 105 10.01 -16.33 -13.18
C GLN A 105 10.65 -15.45 -14.27
N PHE A 106 10.43 -14.14 -14.20
CA PHE A 106 10.96 -13.16 -15.15
C PHE A 106 12.04 -12.31 -14.49
N SER A 107 13.10 -11.97 -15.21
CA SER A 107 14.06 -10.96 -14.78
C SER A 107 13.41 -9.58 -14.90
N LEU A 108 13.02 -9.00 -13.77
CA LEU A 108 12.34 -7.71 -13.73
C LEU A 108 13.37 -6.58 -13.79
N ASP A 109 13.55 -6.02 -14.99
CA ASP A 109 14.19 -4.71 -15.12
C ASP A 109 13.25 -3.58 -14.67
N LEU A 110 13.81 -2.45 -14.28
CA LEU A 110 13.08 -1.32 -13.70
C LEU A 110 11.97 -0.80 -14.62
N ALA A 111 12.26 -0.64 -15.92
CA ALA A 111 11.29 -0.16 -16.90
C ALA A 111 10.13 -1.16 -17.08
N THR A 112 10.46 -2.44 -17.21
CA THR A 112 9.48 -3.53 -17.35
C THR A 112 8.58 -3.62 -16.12
N ALA A 113 9.17 -3.58 -14.92
CA ALA A 113 8.42 -3.64 -13.65
C ALA A 113 7.48 -2.43 -13.48
N PHE A 114 7.91 -1.24 -13.91
CA PHE A 114 7.08 -0.04 -13.89
C PHE A 114 5.89 -0.14 -14.85
N ILE A 115 6.11 -0.60 -16.08
CA ILE A 115 5.04 -0.80 -17.08
C ILE A 115 4.04 -1.86 -16.61
N ILE A 116 4.53 -2.98 -16.05
CA ILE A 116 3.69 -4.02 -15.46
C ILE A 116 2.81 -3.43 -14.35
N LEU A 117 3.41 -2.68 -13.41
CA LEU A 117 2.66 -2.07 -12.32
C LEU A 117 1.57 -1.14 -12.85
N LEU A 118 1.89 -0.22 -13.76
CA LEU A 118 0.89 0.68 -14.35
C LEU A 118 -0.25 -0.08 -15.05
N SER A 119 0.09 -1.11 -15.82
CA SER A 119 -0.90 -1.93 -16.53
C SER A 119 -1.84 -2.64 -15.54
N VAL A 120 -1.28 -3.23 -14.48
CA VAL A 120 -2.05 -3.90 -13.43
C VAL A 120 -2.89 -2.90 -12.64
N VAL A 121 -2.38 -1.72 -12.34
CA VAL A 121 -3.12 -0.65 -11.64
C VAL A 121 -4.35 -0.23 -12.45
N VAL A 122 -4.17 0.04 -13.75
CA VAL A 122 -5.28 0.40 -14.65
C VAL A 122 -6.28 -0.75 -14.74
N LEU A 123 -5.80 -1.97 -15.00
CA LEU A 123 -6.65 -3.16 -15.14
C LEU A 123 -7.47 -3.39 -13.86
N THR A 124 -6.82 -3.42 -12.72
CA THR A 124 -7.47 -3.61 -11.42
C THR A 124 -8.44 -2.47 -11.10
N PHE A 125 -8.10 -1.22 -11.39
CA PHE A 125 -9.02 -0.09 -11.18
C PHE A 125 -10.29 -0.21 -12.05
N CYS A 126 -10.15 -0.64 -13.29
CA CYS A 126 -11.25 -0.87 -14.23
C CYS A 126 -12.13 -2.06 -13.83
N LEU A 127 -11.51 -3.17 -13.42
CA LEU A 127 -12.21 -4.41 -13.06
C LEU A 127 -12.86 -4.37 -11.67
N LEU A 128 -12.27 -3.62 -10.72
CA LEU A 128 -12.81 -3.55 -9.38
C LEU A 128 -14.22 -2.92 -9.43
N PRO A 129 -15.24 -3.51 -8.78
CA PRO A 129 -16.59 -2.96 -8.78
C PRO A 129 -16.66 -1.57 -8.14
N LYS A 130 -17.58 -0.72 -8.61
CA LYS A 130 -17.85 0.59 -7.98
C LYS A 130 -18.62 0.36 -6.68
N SER A 131 -18.14 0.95 -5.59
CA SER A 131 -18.88 0.93 -4.32
C SER A 131 -20.04 1.92 -4.37
N GLY A 132 -21.26 1.43 -4.19
CA GLY A 132 -22.48 2.25 -4.03
C GLY A 132 -22.83 2.56 -2.56
N GLY A 133 -22.01 2.14 -1.61
CA GLY A 133 -22.30 2.26 -0.18
C GLY A 133 -22.02 3.67 0.38
N LYS A 134 -22.86 4.12 1.32
CA LYS A 134 -22.61 5.36 2.09
C LYS A 134 -21.23 5.28 2.77
N LYS A 135 -20.46 6.36 2.72
CA LYS A 135 -19.16 6.51 3.40
C LYS A 135 -19.34 6.42 4.92
N ASN A 136 -19.33 5.23 5.48
CA ASN A 136 -19.28 5.06 6.93
C ASN A 136 -17.83 5.13 7.40
N VAL A 137 -17.58 5.98 8.40
CA VAL A 137 -16.29 6.09 9.06
C VAL A 137 -16.14 4.84 9.94
N ALA A 138 -15.23 3.95 9.55
CA ALA A 138 -14.87 2.80 10.39
C ALA A 138 -14.17 3.31 11.65
N LEU A 139 -14.77 3.11 12.83
CA LEU A 139 -14.08 3.26 14.10
C LEU A 139 -13.27 1.98 14.34
N LEU A 140 -11.97 2.02 14.05
CA LEU A 140 -11.08 0.88 14.32
C LEU A 140 -10.93 0.67 15.84
N PRO A 141 -11.07 -0.57 16.36
CA PRO A 141 -10.86 -0.87 17.78
C PRO A 141 -9.46 -0.48 18.27
N VAL A 142 -9.34 -0.02 19.52
CA VAL A 142 -8.08 0.48 20.11
C VAL A 142 -6.98 -0.61 20.14
N TRP A 143 -7.37 -1.88 20.28
CA TRP A 143 -6.52 -3.08 20.29
C TRP A 143 -5.98 -3.50 18.92
N ASP A 144 -6.48 -2.92 17.83
CA ASP A 144 -6.01 -3.19 16.47
C ASP A 144 -4.58 -2.64 16.27
N LEU A 145 -4.23 -1.55 16.95
CA LEU A 145 -2.91 -0.91 16.84
C LEU A 145 -1.74 -1.79 17.32
N PRO A 146 -1.75 -2.35 18.55
CA PRO A 146 -0.66 -3.22 19.00
C PRO A 146 -0.56 -4.51 18.17
N LEU A 147 -1.67 -5.08 17.72
CA LEU A 147 -1.66 -6.29 16.89
C LEU A 147 -1.06 -6.03 15.50
N ARG A 148 -1.37 -4.87 14.89
CA ARG A 148 -0.73 -4.41 13.64
C ARG A 148 0.76 -4.21 13.79
N MET A 149 1.19 -3.58 14.90
CA MET A 149 2.61 -3.36 15.16
C MET A 149 3.35 -4.69 15.36
N LEU A 150 2.74 -5.65 16.07
CA LEU A 150 3.31 -6.99 16.25
C LEU A 150 3.43 -7.75 14.93
N LEU A 151 2.37 -7.80 14.12
CA LEU A 151 2.38 -8.51 12.83
C LEU A 151 3.33 -7.88 11.82
N ALA A 152 3.38 -6.54 11.75
CA ALA A 152 4.36 -5.84 10.92
C ALA A 152 5.79 -6.11 11.39
N ALA A 153 6.04 -6.10 12.71
CA ALA A 153 7.34 -6.40 13.27
C ALA A 153 7.76 -7.86 12.98
N ILE A 154 6.86 -8.83 13.17
CA ILE A 154 7.10 -10.24 12.83
C ILE A 154 7.40 -10.38 11.34
N PHE A 155 6.58 -9.77 10.48
CA PHE A 155 6.80 -9.83 9.03
C PHE A 155 8.15 -9.22 8.63
N VAL A 156 8.49 -8.03 9.14
CA VAL A 156 9.79 -7.38 8.89
C VAL A 156 10.93 -8.23 9.43
N PHE A 157 10.78 -8.83 10.62
CA PHE A 157 11.79 -9.69 11.22
C PHE A 157 12.02 -10.96 10.38
N CYS A 158 10.95 -11.65 9.98
CA CYS A 158 11.01 -12.81 9.09
C CYS A 158 11.61 -12.44 7.73
N LEU A 159 11.17 -11.34 7.11
CA LEU A 159 11.68 -10.90 5.81
C LEU A 159 13.16 -10.53 5.90
N THR A 160 13.58 -9.84 6.97
CA THR A 160 14.98 -9.46 7.18
C THR A 160 15.84 -10.71 7.40
N GLY A 161 15.37 -11.66 8.22
CA GLY A 161 16.08 -12.92 8.49
C GLY A 161 16.17 -13.86 7.29
N LEU A 162 15.21 -13.79 6.36
CA LEU A 162 15.20 -14.59 5.13
C LEU A 162 15.82 -13.86 3.93
N SER A 163 16.14 -12.56 4.05
CA SER A 163 16.63 -11.77 2.92
C SER A 163 17.98 -12.23 2.36
N GLU A 164 18.85 -12.80 3.21
CA GLU A 164 20.17 -13.33 2.80
C GLU A 164 20.04 -14.54 1.86
N THR A 165 18.94 -15.30 1.92
CA THR A 165 18.72 -16.49 1.08
C THR A 165 17.82 -16.22 -0.13
N LEU A 166 17.04 -15.14 -0.13
CA LEU A 166 16.02 -14.84 -1.14
C LEU A 166 16.57 -14.06 -2.36
N GLY A 167 17.69 -13.35 -2.23
CA GLY A 167 18.23 -12.51 -3.30
C GLY A 167 17.43 -11.19 -3.52
N PRO A 168 17.96 -10.24 -4.31
CA PRO A 168 17.42 -8.87 -4.35
C PRO A 168 16.02 -8.73 -4.93
N GLN A 169 15.71 -9.47 -6.00
CA GLN A 169 14.41 -9.39 -6.68
C GLN A 169 13.27 -9.96 -5.82
N LEU A 170 13.42 -11.18 -5.29
CA LEU A 170 12.42 -11.78 -4.40
C LEU A 170 12.24 -10.97 -3.12
N SER A 171 13.33 -10.46 -2.54
CA SER A 171 13.24 -9.55 -1.39
C SER A 171 12.39 -8.32 -1.71
N GLY A 172 12.55 -7.76 -2.92
CA GLY A 172 11.72 -6.67 -3.41
C GLY A 172 10.26 -7.06 -3.66
N LEU A 173 10.00 -8.23 -4.28
CA LEU A 173 8.65 -8.72 -4.57
C LEU A 173 7.84 -8.98 -3.30
N ILE A 174 8.48 -9.44 -2.22
CA ILE A 174 7.83 -9.76 -0.95
C ILE A 174 7.71 -8.52 -0.05
N ALA A 175 8.62 -7.55 -0.13
CA ALA A 175 8.63 -6.34 0.69
C ALA A 175 7.27 -5.59 0.80
N PRO A 176 6.48 -5.41 -0.28
CA PRO A 176 5.19 -4.74 -0.20
C PRO A 176 4.03 -5.63 0.27
N PHE A 177 4.29 -6.85 0.77
CA PHE A 177 3.21 -7.73 1.25
C PHE A 177 2.25 -6.97 2.18
N PRO A 178 0.94 -6.98 1.89
CA PRO A 178 0.03 -6.00 2.45
C PRO A 178 -0.45 -6.44 3.84
N VAL A 179 0.44 -6.62 4.82
CA VAL A 179 0.06 -7.03 6.20
C VAL A 179 -1.00 -6.08 6.77
N PHE A 180 -0.71 -4.78 6.74
CA PHE A 180 -1.64 -3.76 7.21
C PHE A 180 -2.90 -3.69 6.34
N GLY A 181 -2.74 -3.92 5.03
CA GLY A 181 -3.84 -3.93 4.07
C GLY A 181 -4.81 -5.05 4.39
N LEU A 182 -4.31 -6.25 4.62
CA LEU A 182 -5.04 -7.45 4.99
C LEU A 182 -5.79 -7.25 6.31
N ILE A 183 -5.11 -6.78 7.36
CA ILE A 183 -5.74 -6.53 8.68
C ILE A 183 -6.87 -5.51 8.54
N THR A 184 -6.59 -4.36 7.89
CA THR A 184 -7.59 -3.30 7.70
C THR A 184 -8.75 -3.80 6.85
N SER A 185 -8.49 -4.62 5.83
CA SER A 185 -9.53 -5.19 4.95
C SER A 185 -10.41 -6.17 5.70
N ILE A 186 -9.84 -7.04 6.55
CA ILE A 186 -10.59 -7.96 7.40
C ILE A 186 -11.51 -7.19 8.33
N PHE A 187 -10.98 -6.20 9.08
CA PHE A 187 -11.81 -5.42 9.99
C PHE A 187 -12.89 -4.62 9.26
N THR A 188 -12.54 -4.01 8.13
CA THR A 188 -13.50 -3.25 7.30
C THR A 188 -14.59 -4.17 6.76
N HIS A 189 -14.23 -5.37 6.32
CA HIS A 189 -15.18 -6.35 5.81
C HIS A 189 -16.11 -6.85 6.92
N CYS A 190 -15.57 -7.19 8.10
CA CYS A 190 -16.37 -7.64 9.25
C CYS A 190 -17.33 -6.56 9.78
N GLN A 191 -16.87 -5.31 9.88
CA GLN A 191 -17.61 -4.24 10.57
C GLN A 191 -18.47 -3.39 9.64
N ASN A 192 -18.04 -3.21 8.39
CA ASN A 192 -18.65 -2.26 7.45
C ASN A 192 -19.10 -2.91 6.15
N GLY A 193 -18.86 -4.21 5.98
CA GLY A 193 -19.28 -4.99 4.83
C GLY A 193 -18.43 -4.77 3.58
N SER A 194 -18.78 -5.49 2.52
CA SER A 194 -18.03 -5.57 1.27
C SER A 194 -17.93 -4.23 0.53
N ALA A 195 -18.97 -3.39 0.57
CA ALA A 195 -18.97 -2.08 -0.05
C ALA A 195 -17.91 -1.13 0.53
N ALA A 196 -17.69 -1.17 1.84
CA ALA A 196 -16.64 -0.39 2.50
C ALA A 196 -15.25 -0.90 2.11
N THR A 197 -15.06 -2.22 2.06
CA THR A 197 -13.81 -2.85 1.62
C THR A 197 -13.46 -2.51 0.18
N LEU A 198 -14.44 -2.47 -0.73
CA LEU A 198 -14.22 -2.01 -2.11
C LEU A 198 -13.76 -0.55 -2.17
N SER A 199 -14.31 0.33 -1.34
CA SER A 199 -13.88 1.74 -1.29
C SER A 199 -12.46 1.91 -0.75
N LEU A 200 -12.07 1.07 0.22
CA LEU A 200 -10.71 0.99 0.76
C LEU A 200 -9.73 0.61 -0.35
N PHE A 201 -10.01 -0.47 -1.09
CA PHE A 201 -9.15 -0.93 -2.15
C PHE A 201 -9.05 0.02 -3.34
N ARG A 202 -10.15 0.66 -3.77
CA ARG A 202 -10.08 1.70 -4.81
C ARG A 202 -9.11 2.82 -4.42
N SER A 203 -9.14 3.24 -3.15
CA SER A 203 -8.23 4.27 -2.63
C SER A 203 -6.78 3.77 -2.62
N TYR A 204 -6.55 2.51 -2.23
CA TYR A 204 -5.22 1.87 -2.25
C TYR A 204 -4.66 1.78 -3.68
N ILE A 205 -5.44 1.27 -4.63
CA ILE A 205 -5.04 1.17 -6.04
C ILE A 205 -4.71 2.55 -6.60
N THR A 206 -5.48 3.59 -6.25
CA THR A 206 -5.18 4.96 -6.72
C THR A 206 -3.87 5.49 -6.14
N ALA A 207 -3.58 5.18 -4.88
CA ALA A 207 -2.35 5.59 -4.20
C ALA A 207 -1.08 4.86 -4.69
N SER A 208 -1.23 3.70 -5.33
CA SER A 208 -0.11 2.93 -5.90
C SER A 208 0.70 3.70 -6.97
N ALA A 209 0.13 4.74 -7.60
CA ALA A 209 0.87 5.63 -8.49
C ALA A 209 2.02 6.36 -7.75
N GLY A 210 1.81 6.73 -6.48
CA GLY A 210 2.86 7.31 -5.63
C GLY A 210 3.96 6.30 -5.32
N TYR A 211 3.57 5.06 -5.03
CA TYR A 211 4.51 3.95 -4.85
C TYR A 211 5.37 3.72 -6.09
N ALA A 212 4.74 3.71 -7.28
CA ALA A 212 5.40 3.53 -8.55
C ALA A 212 6.45 4.63 -8.80
N CYS A 213 6.06 5.89 -8.60
CA CYS A 213 6.95 7.04 -8.77
C CYS A 213 8.16 6.97 -7.83
N PHE A 214 7.93 6.61 -6.56
CA PHE A 214 9.02 6.47 -5.59
C PHE A 214 10.05 5.43 -5.99
N PHE A 215 9.61 4.20 -6.25
CA PHE A 215 10.53 3.12 -6.56
C PHE A 215 11.15 3.24 -7.96
N LEU A 216 10.53 3.99 -8.87
CA LEU A 216 11.17 4.39 -10.13
C LEU A 216 12.36 5.32 -9.86
N ILE A 217 12.20 6.33 -9.00
CA ILE A 217 13.29 7.25 -8.61
C ILE A 217 14.37 6.49 -7.81
N VAL A 218 13.98 5.63 -6.88
CA VAL A 218 14.93 4.81 -6.12
C VAL A 218 15.72 3.90 -7.05
N GLY A 219 15.06 3.13 -7.92
CA GLY A 219 15.74 2.21 -8.83
C GLY A 219 16.70 2.91 -9.80
N GLY A 220 16.31 4.05 -10.37
CA GLY A 220 17.13 4.79 -11.34
C GLY A 220 18.20 5.70 -10.72
N GLY A 221 17.95 6.20 -9.50
CA GLY A 221 18.81 7.18 -8.83
C GLY A 221 19.88 6.57 -7.93
N LEU A 222 19.67 5.36 -7.38
CA LEU A 222 20.54 4.86 -6.30
C LEU A 222 21.99 4.65 -6.72
N THR A 223 22.21 4.18 -7.94
CA THR A 223 23.55 3.88 -8.48
C THR A 223 24.28 5.13 -8.97
N THR A 224 23.54 6.20 -9.31
CA THR A 224 24.08 7.42 -9.92
C THR A 224 24.23 8.56 -8.91
N LEU A 225 23.21 8.79 -8.08
CA LEU A 225 23.15 9.88 -7.10
C LEU A 225 23.61 9.44 -5.70
N GLY A 226 23.59 8.13 -5.43
CA GLY A 226 23.86 7.58 -4.10
C GLY A 226 22.63 7.63 -3.19
N ILE A 227 22.79 7.19 -1.94
CA ILE A 227 21.67 6.88 -1.03
C ILE A 227 20.89 8.14 -0.65
N VAL A 228 21.54 9.11 0.00
CA VAL A 228 20.88 10.29 0.60
C VAL A 228 20.05 11.11 -0.41
N PRO A 229 20.61 11.59 -1.54
CA PRO A 229 19.85 12.42 -2.47
C PRO A 229 18.71 11.65 -3.14
N THR A 230 18.89 10.36 -3.43
CA THR A 230 17.85 9.54 -4.07
C THR A 230 16.61 9.41 -3.18
N TYR A 231 16.79 9.07 -1.90
CA TYR A 231 15.66 8.92 -0.98
C TYR A 231 14.99 10.27 -0.65
N LEU A 232 15.74 11.37 -0.60
CA LEU A 232 15.17 12.72 -0.45
C LEU A 232 14.31 13.10 -1.65
N LEU A 233 14.83 12.91 -2.87
CA LEU A 233 14.10 13.19 -4.10
C LEU A 233 12.84 12.32 -4.22
N ALA A 234 12.96 11.02 -3.94
CA ALA A 234 11.85 10.10 -4.01
C ALA A 234 10.75 10.47 -3.00
N THR A 235 11.13 10.84 -1.78
CA THR A 235 10.19 11.28 -0.74
C THR A 235 9.47 12.56 -1.15
N LEU A 236 10.20 13.57 -1.63
CA LEU A 236 9.61 14.82 -2.12
C LEU A 236 8.65 14.57 -3.30
N ALA A 237 9.03 13.73 -4.25
CA ALA A 237 8.21 13.38 -5.40
C ALA A 237 6.88 12.72 -4.99
N ILE A 238 6.90 11.78 -4.03
CA ILE A 238 5.68 11.21 -3.47
C ILE A 238 4.77 12.31 -2.93
N PHE A 239 5.29 13.18 -2.05
CA PHE A 239 4.48 14.20 -1.37
C PHE A 239 3.87 15.18 -2.37
N ILE A 240 4.63 15.59 -3.39
CA ILE A 240 4.15 16.48 -4.46
C ILE A 240 3.06 15.79 -5.28
N LEU A 241 3.32 14.58 -5.78
CA LEU A 241 2.36 13.85 -6.63
C LEU A 241 1.04 13.62 -5.90
N ASN A 242 1.12 13.20 -4.64
CA ASN A 242 -0.04 12.91 -3.82
C ASN A 242 -0.77 14.19 -3.36
N GLY A 243 -0.02 15.27 -3.07
CA GLY A 243 -0.59 16.60 -2.84
C GLY A 243 -1.37 17.12 -4.04
N LEU A 244 -0.84 16.94 -5.26
CA LEU A 244 -1.50 17.30 -6.51
C LEU A 244 -2.76 16.47 -6.76
N ILE A 245 -2.70 15.15 -6.57
CA ILE A 245 -3.87 14.27 -6.71
C ILE A 245 -4.99 14.71 -5.75
N LEU A 246 -4.68 14.99 -4.48
CA LEU A 246 -5.66 15.49 -3.52
C LEU A 246 -6.21 16.88 -3.88
N PHE A 247 -5.35 17.78 -4.35
CA PHE A 247 -5.75 19.11 -4.78
C PHE A 247 -6.73 19.04 -5.97
N ILE A 248 -6.42 18.21 -6.97
CA ILE A 248 -7.26 17.98 -8.15
C ILE A 248 -8.60 17.37 -7.72
N LEU A 249 -8.60 16.32 -6.90
CA LEU A 249 -9.83 15.67 -6.43
C LEU A 249 -10.72 16.64 -5.62
N ARG A 250 -10.13 17.51 -4.78
CA ARG A 250 -10.87 18.55 -4.05
C ARG A 250 -11.46 19.60 -4.99
N LYS A 251 -10.69 20.04 -5.99
CA LYS A 251 -11.13 21.03 -6.99
C LYS A 251 -12.31 20.51 -7.82
N TYR A 252 -12.29 19.25 -8.22
CA TYR A 252 -13.39 18.62 -8.97
C TYR A 252 -14.60 18.27 -8.07
N SER A 253 -14.38 17.90 -6.81
CA SER A 253 -15.48 17.66 -5.86
C SER A 253 -16.21 18.97 -5.48
N GLY A 254 -15.54 20.11 -5.57
CA GLY A 254 -16.14 21.44 -5.34
C GLY A 254 -16.96 21.99 -6.51
N GLN A 255 -16.94 21.34 -7.68
CA GLN A 255 -17.66 21.78 -8.89
C GLN A 255 -19.02 21.10 -9.10
N PHE A 256 -19.37 20.09 -8.29
CA PHE A 256 -20.74 19.55 -8.21
C PHE A 256 -21.34 19.95 -6.87
N PRO A 257 -22.12 21.04 -6.78
CA PRO A 257 -22.96 21.26 -5.61
C PRO A 257 -23.92 20.07 -5.52
N LEU A 258 -23.77 19.24 -4.49
CA LEU A 258 -24.84 18.37 -4.05
C LEU A 258 -25.99 19.31 -3.69
N ASN A 259 -26.92 19.48 -4.63
CA ASN A 259 -28.13 20.22 -4.45
C ASN A 259 -29.00 19.44 -3.46
N THR A 260 -28.69 19.57 -2.17
CA THR A 260 -29.59 19.19 -1.08
C THR A 260 -30.60 20.31 -0.87
N SER A 261 -31.34 20.65 -1.92
CA SER A 261 -32.67 21.21 -1.80
C SER A 261 -33.63 20.05 -2.06
N THR A 262 -34.36 19.60 -1.04
CA THR A 262 -35.84 19.66 -0.94
C THR A 262 -36.32 18.66 0.12
N GLN A 263 -37.05 19.16 1.13
CA GLN A 263 -38.08 18.49 1.95
C GLN A 263 -37.64 17.32 2.87
N GLN A 264 -37.95 17.26 4.17
CA GLN A 264 -39.05 17.82 4.96
C GLN A 264 -38.58 17.94 6.42
N THR A 265 -38.43 19.16 6.92
CA THR A 265 -38.63 19.47 8.34
C THR A 265 -40.07 19.94 8.47
N LYS A 266 -40.92 19.14 9.12
CA LYS A 266 -41.96 19.63 10.03
C LYS A 266 -42.55 18.46 10.81
N THR A 267 -41.93 18.23 11.95
CA THR A 267 -42.46 17.54 13.12
C THR A 267 -43.61 18.36 13.73
N ASN A 268 -44.62 17.66 14.25
CA ASN A 268 -45.56 18.05 15.31
C ASN A 268 -46.40 19.35 15.16
N ARG A 269 -47.69 19.15 14.89
CA ARG A 269 -48.75 19.49 15.83
C ARG A 269 -49.82 18.40 15.82
#